data_AF-A0A0J7ZA27-F1
#
_entry.id   AF-A0A0J7ZA27-F1
#
_cell.length_a   1.000
_cell.length_b   1.000
_cell.length_c   1.000
_cell.angle_alpha   90.00
_cell.angle_beta   90.00
_cell.angle_gamma   90.00
#
_symmetry.space_group_name_H-M   'P 1'
#
loop_
_entity.id
_entity.type
_entity.pdbx_description
1 polymer ?
#
loop_
_entity_poly.entity_id
_entity_poly.type
_entity_poly.pdbx_seq_one_letter_code
_entity_poly.pdbx_strand_id
1 'polypeptide(L)'
;MTEDGTGLLTIGELARTTGLTVRTIRYWSDEGVLHPVTRSCGGYRLYDAESVARLELIRTLRELGLGLADVRQVVSGEKDVASVAAAHVAALDAQIRSLKVTRAVLSTVARRGSSAEETTLMNRLARLSAAERQRIMEEFVAETLHGLDTVDPDIQDRMRRTAVDLAENPTPEQVDAWVELAEMLQDPGFRAQMRRAVEFNAADREPGAPRGRSVWFARRLVELAGPVRERGTEPAAPEAEEVLRELFGDADRAAVLERMTAGFDERVGRYRELLAVVNRQPGPPHAEDFAWVVAALRARVDG
;
A
#
# COMPACT_ATOMS: atom_id res chain seq x y z
N MET A 1 49.31 -28.93 26.76
CA MET A 1 49.97 -28.53 28.02
C MET A 1 50.46 -27.11 27.81
N THR A 2 49.81 -26.13 28.45
CA THR A 2 50.20 -24.71 28.42
C THR A 2 51.42 -24.50 29.31
N GLU A 3 52.47 -23.86 28.78
CA GLU A 3 53.81 -23.80 29.38
C GLU A 3 53.93 -22.99 30.70
N ASP A 4 52.89 -22.28 31.15
CA ASP A 4 52.99 -21.40 32.34
C ASP A 4 52.06 -21.74 33.52
N GLY A 5 51.32 -22.86 33.51
CA GLY A 5 50.52 -23.30 34.68
C GLY A 5 49.37 -22.38 35.14
N THR A 6 49.15 -21.24 34.48
CA THR A 6 48.15 -20.22 34.84
C THR A 6 46.75 -20.45 34.25
N GLY A 7 46.62 -21.37 33.29
CA GLY A 7 45.36 -21.57 32.54
C GLY A 7 45.04 -20.45 31.54
N LEU A 8 45.96 -19.50 31.33
CA LEU A 8 45.83 -18.42 30.37
C LEU A 8 46.41 -18.81 29.00
N LEU A 9 45.81 -18.29 27.94
CA LEU A 9 46.12 -18.54 26.54
C LEU A 9 46.68 -17.26 25.90
N THR A 10 47.79 -17.39 25.19
CA THR A 10 48.25 -16.38 24.25
C THR A 10 47.29 -16.27 23.06
N ILE A 11 47.37 -15.17 22.31
CA ILE A 11 46.54 -14.98 21.11
C ILE A 11 46.69 -16.12 20.07
N GLY A 12 47.88 -16.73 19.98
CA GLY A 12 48.16 -17.83 19.07
C GLY A 12 47.52 -19.14 19.52
N GLU A 13 47.51 -19.40 20.83
CA GLU A 13 46.80 -20.54 21.41
C GLU A 13 45.29 -20.34 21.28
N LEU A 14 44.80 -19.15 21.59
CA LEU A 14 43.38 -18.81 21.47
C LEU A 14 42.88 -18.96 20.02
N ALA A 15 43.70 -18.56 19.03
CA ALA A 15 43.43 -18.79 17.61
C ALA A 15 43.33 -20.27 17.26
N ARG A 16 44.23 -21.12 17.79
CA ARG A 16 44.17 -22.58 17.57
C ARG A 16 42.92 -23.20 18.20
N THR A 17 42.56 -22.76 19.40
CA THR A 17 41.39 -23.28 20.14
C THR A 17 40.07 -22.90 19.47
N THR A 18 39.95 -21.66 18.98
CA THR A 18 38.69 -21.13 18.41
C THR A 18 38.57 -21.31 16.89
N GLY A 19 39.66 -21.69 16.22
CA GLY A 19 39.73 -21.74 14.75
C GLY A 19 39.74 -20.36 14.07
N LEU A 20 39.76 -19.27 14.85
CA LEU A 20 39.86 -17.90 14.34
C LEU A 20 41.31 -17.56 13.98
N THR A 21 41.49 -16.66 13.01
CA THR A 21 42.84 -16.18 12.71
C THR A 21 43.34 -15.26 13.83
N VAL A 22 44.66 -15.30 14.09
CA VAL A 22 45.32 -14.35 15.03
C VAL A 22 45.01 -12.89 14.66
N ARG A 23 44.91 -12.59 13.35
CA ARG A 23 44.54 -11.26 12.85
C ARG A 23 43.12 -10.87 13.29
N THR A 24 42.15 -11.77 13.19
CA THR A 24 40.77 -11.52 13.64
C THR A 24 40.70 -11.25 15.13
N ILE A 25 41.34 -12.10 15.95
CA ILE A 25 41.34 -11.93 17.40
C ILE A 25 42.04 -10.62 17.79
N ARG A 26 43.14 -10.28 17.12
CA ARG A 26 43.87 -9.03 17.37
C ARG A 26 42.98 -7.83 17.06
N TYR A 27 42.32 -7.85 15.90
CA TYR A 27 41.40 -6.81 15.50
C TYR A 27 40.25 -6.63 16.51
N TRP A 28 39.59 -7.70 16.93
CA TRP A 28 38.52 -7.60 17.93
C TRP A 28 39.02 -7.13 19.31
N SER A 29 40.27 -7.45 19.65
CA SER A 29 40.89 -6.95 20.87
C SER A 29 41.23 -5.46 20.79
N ASP A 30 41.75 -5.01 19.65
CA ASP A 30 42.08 -3.60 19.41
C ASP A 30 40.80 -2.73 19.34
N GLU A 31 39.70 -3.26 18.79
CA GLU A 31 38.37 -2.61 18.76
C GLU A 31 37.64 -2.64 20.12
N GLY A 32 38.23 -3.27 21.14
CA GLY A 32 37.68 -3.32 22.49
C GLY A 32 36.44 -4.22 22.62
N VAL A 33 36.28 -5.20 21.74
CA VAL A 33 35.20 -6.21 21.83
C VAL A 33 35.70 -7.45 22.58
N LEU A 34 37.01 -7.70 22.57
CA LEU A 34 37.67 -8.73 23.38
C LEU A 34 38.78 -8.13 24.24
N HIS A 35 38.57 -8.08 25.56
CA HIS A 35 39.58 -7.59 26.48
C HIS A 35 40.52 -8.73 26.93
N PRO A 36 41.85 -8.56 26.84
CA PRO A 36 42.77 -9.49 27.47
C PRO A 36 42.66 -9.36 29.00
N VAL A 37 42.75 -10.48 29.70
CA VAL A 37 42.70 -10.52 31.17
C VAL A 37 43.94 -9.84 31.76
N THR A 38 45.10 -10.06 31.13
CA THR A 38 46.36 -9.45 31.52
C THR A 38 47.36 -9.50 30.36
N ARG A 39 48.60 -9.09 30.62
CA ARG A 39 49.73 -9.28 29.72
C ARG A 39 50.83 -10.08 30.40
N SER A 40 51.55 -10.89 29.63
CA SER A 40 52.74 -11.58 30.13
C SER A 40 53.89 -10.60 30.38
N CYS A 41 54.94 -11.05 31.07
CA CYS A 41 56.16 -10.27 31.29
C CYS A 41 56.81 -9.78 29.98
N GLY A 42 56.65 -10.54 28.88
CA GLY A 42 57.10 -10.16 27.54
C GLY A 42 56.13 -9.24 26.78
N GLY A 43 55.04 -8.79 27.40
CA GLY A 43 54.06 -7.87 26.82
C GLY A 43 52.95 -8.51 25.99
N TYR A 44 52.93 -9.84 25.87
CA TYR A 44 51.91 -10.56 25.11
C TYR A 44 50.54 -10.51 25.79
N ARG A 45 49.46 -10.33 25.03
CA ARG A 45 48.07 -10.40 25.54
C ARG A 45 47.74 -11.83 25.97
N LEU A 46 47.20 -11.97 27.17
CA LEU A 46 46.78 -13.23 27.76
C LEU A 46 45.25 -13.25 27.98
N TYR A 47 44.64 -14.39 27.66
CA TYR A 47 43.19 -14.61 27.67
C TYR A 47 42.86 -15.85 28.49
N ASP A 48 41.67 -15.91 29.08
CA ASP A 48 41.20 -17.05 29.85
C ASP A 48 40.27 -17.97 29.04
N ALA A 49 39.72 -18.99 29.70
CA ALA A 49 38.72 -19.86 29.10
C ALA A 49 37.41 -19.11 28.76
N GLU A 50 37.02 -18.10 29.54
CA GLU A 50 35.83 -17.29 29.25
C GLU A 50 35.98 -16.50 27.94
N SER A 51 37.20 -16.10 27.60
CA SER A 51 37.53 -15.45 26.33
C SER A 51 37.21 -16.34 25.12
N VAL A 52 37.24 -17.67 25.25
CA VAL A 52 36.83 -18.60 24.19
C VAL A 52 35.33 -18.49 23.94
N ALA A 53 34.51 -18.58 25.00
CA ALA A 53 33.06 -18.42 24.90
C ALA A 53 32.65 -17.02 24.38
N ARG A 54 33.38 -15.98 24.83
CA ARG A 54 33.20 -14.60 24.33
C ARG A 54 33.51 -14.49 22.83
N LEU A 55 34.58 -15.15 22.36
CA LEU A 55 34.93 -15.19 20.93
C LEU A 55 33.88 -15.91 20.09
N GLU A 56 33.30 -17.00 20.59
CA GLU A 56 32.20 -17.69 19.94
C GLU A 56 30.96 -16.80 19.83
N LEU A 57 30.57 -16.11 20.91
CA LEU A 57 29.46 -15.15 20.88
C LEU A 57 29.72 -14.01 19.89
N ILE A 58 30.90 -13.38 19.92
CA ILE A 58 31.28 -12.32 18.97
C ILE A 58 31.16 -12.83 17.54
N ARG A 59 31.68 -14.03 17.26
CA ARG A 59 31.59 -14.65 15.94
C ARG A 59 30.14 -14.83 15.50
N THR A 60 29.30 -15.44 16.34
CA THR A 60 27.88 -15.67 16.02
C THR A 60 27.15 -14.36 15.72
N LEU A 61 27.33 -13.33 16.55
CA LEU A 61 26.68 -12.03 16.33
C LEU A 61 27.19 -11.35 15.05
N ARG A 62 28.47 -11.50 14.70
CA ARG A 62 29.03 -11.01 13.44
C ARG A 62 28.51 -11.78 12.22
N GLU A 63 28.34 -13.09 12.32
CA GLU A 63 27.73 -13.93 11.28
C GLU A 63 26.26 -13.57 11.05
N LEU A 64 25.55 -13.13 12.10
CA LEU A 64 24.18 -12.59 12.02
C LEU A 64 24.10 -11.15 11.47
N GLY A 65 25.23 -10.55 11.09
CA GLY A 65 25.28 -9.23 10.45
C GLY A 65 25.39 -8.04 11.40
N LEU A 66 25.50 -8.25 12.72
CA LEU A 66 25.63 -7.15 13.68
C LEU A 66 26.97 -6.42 13.53
N GLY A 67 26.94 -5.10 13.65
CA GLY A 67 28.15 -4.26 13.68
C GLY A 67 28.98 -4.49 14.96
N LEU A 68 30.29 -4.22 14.92
CA LEU A 68 31.13 -4.39 16.11
C LEU A 68 30.72 -3.50 17.30
N ALA A 69 30.13 -2.33 17.03
CA ALA A 69 29.60 -1.46 18.08
C ALA A 69 28.47 -2.13 18.86
N ASP A 70 27.52 -2.77 18.16
CA ASP A 70 26.43 -3.52 18.78
C ASP A 70 26.95 -4.76 19.52
N VAL A 71 27.88 -5.49 18.90
CA VAL A 71 28.51 -6.65 19.55
C VAL A 71 29.21 -6.26 20.85
N ARG A 72 29.89 -5.10 20.88
CA ARG A 72 30.52 -4.60 22.11
C ARG A 72 29.51 -4.30 23.21
N GLN A 73 28.36 -3.71 22.89
CA GLN A 73 27.28 -3.44 23.86
C GLN A 73 26.70 -4.74 24.42
N VAL A 74 26.59 -5.78 23.59
CA VAL A 74 26.12 -7.10 24.03
C VAL A 74 27.15 -7.78 24.94
N VAL A 75 28.42 -7.78 24.55
CA VAL A 75 29.50 -8.46 25.29
C VAL A 75 29.81 -7.77 26.62
N SER A 76 29.60 -6.46 26.72
CA SER A 76 29.73 -5.69 27.98
C SER A 76 28.50 -5.81 28.90
N GLY A 77 27.40 -6.41 28.43
CA GLY A 77 26.16 -6.50 29.19
C GLY A 77 25.34 -5.21 29.22
N GLU A 78 25.74 -4.17 28.47
CA GLU A 78 24.96 -2.93 28.33
C GLU A 78 23.61 -3.17 27.64
N LYS A 79 23.55 -4.17 26.75
CA LYS A 79 22.34 -4.62 26.08
C LYS A 79 22.27 -6.13 26.06
N ASP A 80 21.06 -6.68 26.15
CA ASP A 80 20.86 -8.10 25.89
C ASP A 80 20.86 -8.39 24.37
N VAL A 81 21.22 -9.63 24.00
CA VAL A 81 21.25 -10.09 22.60
C VAL A 81 19.91 -9.90 21.90
N ALA A 82 18.79 -10.13 22.61
CA ALA A 82 17.45 -10.14 22.03
C ALA A 82 17.02 -8.73 21.59
N SER A 83 17.33 -7.70 22.38
CA SER A 83 17.03 -6.30 22.10
C SER A 83 17.76 -5.79 20.86
N VAL A 84 19.04 -6.14 20.72
CA VAL A 84 19.86 -5.79 19.56
C VAL A 84 19.39 -6.54 18.32
N ALA A 85 19.08 -7.83 18.45
CA ALA A 85 18.54 -8.63 17.36
C ALA A 85 17.17 -8.08 16.89
N ALA A 86 16.26 -7.73 17.79
CA ALA A 86 14.97 -7.15 17.47
C ALA A 86 15.09 -5.80 16.73
N ALA A 87 16.00 -4.93 17.18
CA ALA A 87 16.28 -3.67 16.51
C ALA A 87 16.84 -3.90 15.09
N HIS A 88 17.70 -4.91 14.91
CA HIS A 88 18.26 -5.25 13.60
C HIS A 88 17.20 -5.85 12.66
N VAL A 89 16.33 -6.73 13.16
CA VAL A 89 15.19 -7.26 12.42
C VAL A 89 14.28 -6.12 11.95
N ALA A 90 13.93 -5.18 12.82
CA ALA A 90 13.11 -4.03 12.46
C ALA A 90 13.77 -3.16 11.37
N ALA A 91 15.10 -2.98 11.44
CA ALA A 91 15.86 -2.25 10.43
C ALA A 91 15.89 -3.01 9.08
N LEU A 92 16.07 -4.34 9.10
CA LEU A 92 16.03 -5.18 7.90
C LEU A 92 14.63 -5.17 7.27
N ASP A 93 13.57 -5.28 8.06
CA ASP A 93 12.20 -5.19 7.58
C ASP A 93 11.93 -3.84 6.90
N ALA A 94 12.44 -2.74 7.46
CA ALA A 94 12.36 -1.43 6.82
C ALA A 94 13.10 -1.37 5.47
N GLN A 95 14.28 -1.99 5.38
CA GLN A 95 15.02 -2.08 4.11
C GLN A 95 14.28 -2.94 3.09
N ILE A 96 13.75 -4.10 3.50
CA ILE A 96 12.97 -5.01 2.65
C ILE A 96 11.75 -4.29 2.08
N ARG A 97 11.02 -3.52 2.89
CA ARG A 97 9.89 -2.71 2.42
C ARG A 97 10.30 -1.71 1.36
N SER A 98 11.37 -0.95 1.61
CA SER A 98 11.87 0.04 0.64
C SER A 98 12.29 -0.62 -0.69
N LEU A 99 12.95 -1.78 -0.62
CA LEU A 99 13.38 -2.55 -1.79
C LEU A 99 12.17 -3.10 -2.57
N LYS A 100 11.13 -3.58 -1.89
CA LYS A 100 9.90 -4.08 -2.53
C LYS A 100 9.16 -2.97 -3.28
N VAL A 101 9.00 -1.78 -2.67
CA VAL A 101 8.41 -0.62 -3.34
C VAL A 101 9.24 -0.23 -4.57
N THR A 102 10.57 -0.16 -4.41
CA THR A 102 11.48 0.16 -5.52
C THR A 102 11.34 -0.84 -6.68
N ARG A 103 11.29 -2.15 -6.36
CA ARG A 103 11.08 -3.21 -7.35
C ARG A 103 9.74 -3.06 -8.07
N ALA A 104 8.67 -2.76 -7.35
CA ALA A 104 7.35 -2.57 -7.94
C ALA A 104 7.35 -1.40 -8.93
N VAL A 105 7.89 -0.24 -8.54
CA VAL A 105 8.06 0.93 -9.42
C VAL A 105 8.87 0.60 -10.67
N LEU A 106 10.02 -0.06 -10.51
CA LEU A 106 10.85 -0.43 -11.66
C LEU A 106 10.13 -1.40 -12.60
N SER A 107 9.31 -2.29 -12.05
CA SER A 107 8.49 -3.22 -12.84
C SER A 107 7.41 -2.49 -13.64
N THR A 108 6.75 -1.50 -13.02
CA THR A 108 5.80 -0.59 -13.69
C THR A 108 6.45 0.17 -14.85
N VAL A 109 7.60 0.80 -14.59
CA VAL A 109 8.35 1.59 -15.60
C VAL A 109 8.76 0.71 -16.77
N ALA A 110 9.30 -0.48 -16.49
CA ALA A 110 9.69 -1.44 -17.52
C ALA A 110 8.50 -1.92 -18.37
N ARG A 111 7.32 -2.10 -17.76
CA ARG A 111 6.10 -2.54 -18.46
C ARG A 111 5.50 -1.44 -19.34
N ARG A 112 5.49 -0.19 -18.87
CA ARG A 112 4.86 0.94 -19.57
C ARG A 112 5.74 1.58 -20.65
N GLY A 113 7.06 1.34 -20.62
CA GLY A 113 7.98 1.99 -21.56
C GLY A 113 8.07 3.50 -21.33
N SER A 114 7.95 3.93 -20.07
CA SER A 114 7.76 5.32 -19.68
C SER A 114 8.94 6.25 -19.97
N SER A 115 8.63 7.53 -20.17
CA SER A 115 9.63 8.60 -20.28
C SER A 115 10.35 8.86 -18.94
N ALA A 116 11.44 9.63 -18.97
CA ALA A 116 12.19 10.00 -17.77
C ALA A 116 11.36 10.85 -16.78
N GLU A 117 10.50 11.73 -17.31
CA GLU A 117 9.59 12.57 -16.52
C GLU A 117 8.50 11.73 -15.86
N GLU A 118 7.87 10.82 -16.62
CA GLU A 118 6.89 9.86 -16.09
C GLU A 118 7.52 8.96 -15.01
N THR A 119 8.73 8.46 -15.24
CA THR A 119 9.46 7.62 -14.27
C THR A 119 9.70 8.38 -12.96
N THR A 120 10.02 9.67 -13.04
CA THR A 120 10.22 10.53 -11.87
C THR A 120 8.92 10.75 -11.11
N LEU A 121 7.81 10.99 -11.83
CA LEU A 121 6.49 11.15 -11.24
C LEU A 121 6.02 9.85 -10.56
N MET A 122 6.16 8.70 -11.22
CA MET A 122 5.83 7.37 -10.70
C MET A 122 6.60 7.05 -9.41
N ASN A 123 7.92 7.29 -9.41
CA ASN A 123 8.75 7.06 -8.24
C ASN A 123 8.29 7.93 -7.06
N ARG A 124 7.99 9.21 -7.31
CA ARG A 124 7.46 10.12 -6.29
C ARG A 124 6.13 9.61 -5.74
N LEU A 125 5.16 9.30 -6.60
CA LEU A 125 3.82 8.86 -6.22
C LEU A 125 3.84 7.53 -5.44
N ALA A 126 4.68 6.59 -5.85
CA ALA A 126 4.81 5.30 -5.15
C ALA A 126 5.44 5.45 -3.75
N ARG A 127 6.33 6.43 -3.56
CA ARG A 127 7.02 6.67 -2.28
C ARG A 127 6.25 7.56 -1.30
N LEU A 128 5.12 8.12 -1.70
CA LEU A 128 4.26 8.89 -0.77
C LEU A 128 3.90 8.03 0.45
N SER A 129 3.97 8.64 1.62
CA SER A 129 3.45 8.03 2.85
C SER A 129 1.93 7.82 2.76
N ALA A 130 1.38 6.92 3.58
CA ALA A 130 -0.07 6.74 3.68
C ALA A 130 -0.79 8.07 3.99
N ALA A 131 -0.20 8.91 4.85
CA ALA A 131 -0.73 10.23 5.19
C ALA A 131 -0.71 11.22 4.00
N GLU A 132 0.26 11.13 3.10
CA GLU A 132 0.28 11.95 1.89
C GLU A 132 -0.74 11.48 0.85
N ARG A 133 -0.86 10.16 0.65
CA ARG A 133 -1.89 9.60 -0.24
C ARG A 133 -3.29 9.96 0.25
N GLN A 134 -3.51 9.88 1.56
CA GLN A 134 -4.75 10.27 2.21
C GLN A 134 -5.05 11.76 2.00
N ARG A 135 -4.07 12.64 2.14
CA ARG A 135 -4.24 14.09 1.86
C ARG A 135 -4.67 14.37 0.42
N ILE A 136 -4.08 13.69 -0.57
CA ILE A 136 -4.48 13.84 -1.98
C ILE A 136 -5.96 13.50 -2.16
N MET A 137 -6.43 12.41 -1.53
CA MET A 137 -7.84 12.01 -1.60
C MET A 137 -8.75 12.99 -0.85
N GLU A 138 -8.35 13.44 0.34
CA GLU A 138 -9.10 14.41 1.14
C GLU A 138 -9.28 15.74 0.40
N GLU A 139 -8.22 16.26 -0.21
CA GLU A 139 -8.27 17.47 -1.03
C GLU A 139 -9.22 17.30 -2.23
N PHE A 140 -9.11 16.18 -2.94
CA PHE A 140 -10.01 15.86 -4.05
C PHE A 140 -11.49 15.79 -3.61
N VAL A 141 -11.79 15.10 -2.50
CA VAL A 141 -13.16 14.98 -1.98
C VAL A 141 -13.68 16.34 -1.51
N ALA A 142 -12.86 17.11 -0.80
CA ALA A 142 -13.23 18.44 -0.31
C ALA A 142 -13.58 19.38 -1.47
N GLU A 143 -12.77 19.39 -2.53
CA GLU A 143 -12.99 20.20 -3.73
C GLU A 143 -14.25 19.74 -4.51
N THR A 144 -14.42 18.43 -4.66
CA THR A 144 -15.59 17.85 -5.36
C THR A 144 -16.89 18.18 -4.66
N LEU A 145 -16.92 18.16 -3.32
CA LEU A 145 -18.10 18.42 -2.50
C LEU A 145 -18.31 19.91 -2.16
N HIS A 146 -17.36 20.78 -2.50
CA HIS A 146 -17.40 22.19 -2.09
C HIS A 146 -18.68 22.89 -2.60
N GLY A 147 -19.44 23.48 -1.69
CA GLY A 147 -20.67 24.22 -2.00
C GLY A 147 -21.89 23.35 -2.34
N LEU A 148 -21.82 22.04 -2.12
CA LEU A 148 -22.93 21.10 -2.39
C LEU A 148 -23.61 20.65 -1.09
N ASP A 149 -24.43 21.54 -0.51
CA ASP A 149 -25.10 21.30 0.78
C ASP A 149 -26.25 20.27 0.71
N THR A 150 -26.72 19.93 -0.50
CA THR A 150 -27.85 19.01 -0.74
C THR A 150 -27.43 17.58 -1.07
N VAL A 151 -26.13 17.26 -1.07
CA VAL A 151 -25.65 15.88 -1.30
C VAL A 151 -26.13 14.96 -0.18
N ASP A 152 -26.55 13.73 -0.52
CA ASP A 152 -26.93 12.74 0.50
C ASP A 152 -25.77 12.54 1.51
N PRO A 153 -26.03 12.68 2.82
CA PRO A 153 -25.00 12.48 3.83
C PRO A 153 -24.29 11.12 3.75
N ASP A 154 -24.96 10.06 3.27
CA ASP A 154 -24.34 8.75 3.10
C ASP A 154 -23.33 8.73 1.93
N ILE A 155 -23.55 9.53 0.89
CA ILE A 155 -22.59 9.72 -0.20
C ILE A 155 -21.41 10.54 0.29
N GLN A 156 -21.67 11.64 1.01
CA GLN A 156 -20.60 12.46 1.61
C GLN A 156 -19.72 11.63 2.55
N ASP A 157 -20.33 10.89 3.48
CA ASP A 157 -19.62 10.02 4.41
C ASP A 157 -18.84 8.93 3.69
N ARG A 158 -19.41 8.33 2.64
CA ARG A 158 -18.70 7.33 1.83
C ARG A 158 -17.49 7.92 1.14
N MET A 159 -17.64 9.05 0.44
CA MET A 159 -16.53 9.71 -0.25
C MET A 159 -15.43 10.12 0.73
N ARG A 160 -15.80 10.67 1.90
CA ARG A 160 -14.83 11.05 2.96
C ARG A 160 -14.14 9.85 3.61
N ARG A 161 -14.81 8.71 3.70
CA ARG A 161 -14.26 7.46 4.27
C ARG A 161 -13.51 6.61 3.24
N THR A 162 -13.59 6.94 1.95
CA THR A 162 -12.80 6.27 0.91
C THR A 162 -11.33 6.59 1.13
N ALA A 163 -10.64 5.68 1.82
CA ALA A 163 -9.20 5.74 1.99
C ALA A 163 -8.50 5.07 0.80
N VAL A 164 -7.30 5.56 0.49
CA VAL A 164 -6.36 4.90 -0.41
C VAL A 164 -5.41 4.06 0.45
N ASP A 165 -5.71 2.78 0.61
CA ASP A 165 -4.91 1.82 1.36
C ASP A 165 -3.96 1.05 0.42
N LEU A 166 -2.85 1.69 0.05
CA LEU A 166 -1.78 0.97 -0.62
C LEU A 166 -1.03 0.11 0.40
N ALA A 167 -1.03 -1.20 0.18
CA ALA A 167 -0.41 -2.16 1.07
C ALA A 167 1.07 -1.81 1.39
N GLU A 168 1.53 -2.18 2.60
CA GLU A 168 2.92 -1.98 3.03
C GLU A 168 3.94 -2.63 2.08
N ASN A 169 3.53 -3.69 1.38
CA ASN A 169 4.29 -4.35 0.32
C ASN A 169 3.41 -4.43 -0.94
N PRO A 170 3.32 -3.36 -1.75
CA PRO A 170 2.39 -3.33 -2.88
C PRO A 170 2.88 -4.17 -4.05
N THR A 171 1.95 -4.78 -4.78
CA THR A 171 2.27 -5.43 -6.07
C THR A 171 2.51 -4.37 -7.15
N PRO A 172 3.19 -4.70 -8.27
CA PRO A 172 3.30 -3.80 -9.41
C PRO A 172 1.93 -3.29 -9.89
N GLU A 173 0.91 -4.14 -9.89
CA GLU A 173 -0.46 -3.80 -10.29
C GLU A 173 -1.08 -2.75 -9.36
N GLN A 174 -0.85 -2.85 -8.05
CA GLN A 174 -1.31 -1.84 -7.08
C GLN A 174 -0.58 -0.51 -7.25
N VAL A 175 0.72 -0.54 -7.56
CA VAL A 175 1.49 0.67 -7.85
C VAL A 175 1.00 1.33 -9.14
N ASP A 176 0.80 0.56 -10.21
CA ASP A 176 0.21 1.05 -11.47
C ASP A 176 -1.16 1.69 -11.24
N ALA A 177 -2.01 1.01 -10.46
CA ALA A 177 -3.34 1.50 -10.16
C ALA A 177 -3.31 2.78 -9.35
N TRP A 178 -2.42 2.89 -8.35
CA TRP A 178 -2.25 4.11 -7.58
C TRP A 178 -1.70 5.26 -8.43
N VAL A 179 -0.72 5.01 -9.29
CA VAL A 179 -0.16 6.05 -10.17
C VAL A 179 -1.25 6.62 -11.07
N GLU A 180 -2.00 5.74 -11.75
CA GLU A 180 -3.08 6.16 -12.64
C GLU A 180 -4.20 6.87 -11.87
N LEU A 181 -4.54 6.38 -10.67
CA LEU A 181 -5.51 7.02 -9.80
C LEU A 181 -5.05 8.43 -9.40
N ALA A 182 -3.80 8.58 -8.97
CA ALA A 182 -3.26 9.87 -8.55
C ALA A 182 -3.18 10.89 -9.70
N GLU A 183 -2.82 10.45 -10.90
CA GLU A 183 -2.87 11.27 -12.11
C GLU A 183 -4.30 11.71 -12.43
N MET A 184 -5.26 10.78 -12.35
CA MET A 184 -6.68 11.06 -12.56
C MET A 184 -7.25 12.03 -11.52
N LEU A 185 -6.89 11.86 -10.24
CA LEU A 185 -7.28 12.77 -9.16
C LEU A 185 -6.70 14.18 -9.36
N GLN A 186 -5.56 14.29 -10.06
CA GLN A 186 -4.92 15.57 -10.39
C GLN A 186 -5.42 16.20 -11.69
N ASP A 187 -6.18 15.47 -12.51
CA ASP A 187 -6.74 15.95 -13.78
C ASP A 187 -7.93 16.92 -13.55
N PRO A 188 -7.86 18.18 -14.01
CA PRO A 188 -8.93 19.15 -13.83
C PRO A 188 -10.25 18.76 -14.52
N GLY A 189 -10.17 18.11 -15.68
CA GLY A 189 -11.34 17.64 -16.43
C GLY A 189 -12.06 16.50 -15.71
N PHE A 190 -11.31 15.58 -15.11
CA PHE A 190 -11.87 14.52 -14.26
C PHE A 190 -12.53 15.10 -13.01
N ARG A 191 -11.88 16.05 -12.32
CA ARG A 191 -12.48 16.75 -11.18
C ARG A 191 -13.80 17.41 -11.54
N ALA A 192 -13.84 18.15 -12.65
CA ALA A 192 -15.06 18.81 -13.12
C ALA A 192 -16.17 17.79 -13.46
N GLN A 193 -15.82 16.65 -14.04
CA GLN A 193 -16.75 15.58 -14.34
C GLN A 193 -17.31 14.92 -13.07
N MET A 194 -16.46 14.57 -12.11
CA MET A 194 -16.88 14.04 -10.81
C MET A 194 -17.78 15.02 -10.07
N ARG A 195 -17.46 16.31 -10.12
CA ARG A 195 -18.29 17.37 -9.55
C ARG A 195 -19.68 17.42 -10.20
N ARG A 196 -19.76 17.41 -11.53
CA ARG A 196 -21.05 17.34 -12.25
C ARG A 196 -21.86 16.11 -11.86
N ALA A 197 -21.21 14.96 -11.73
CA ALA A 197 -21.87 13.73 -11.28
C ALA A 197 -22.47 13.86 -9.88
N VAL A 198 -21.76 14.51 -8.94
CA VAL A 198 -22.26 14.75 -7.58
C VAL A 198 -23.35 15.82 -7.55
N GLU A 199 -23.15 16.95 -8.24
CA GLU A 199 -24.14 18.03 -8.40
C GLU A 199 -25.47 17.49 -8.93
N PHE A 200 -25.40 16.66 -9.96
CA PHE A 200 -26.57 16.04 -10.55
C PHE A 200 -27.32 15.17 -9.53
N ASN A 201 -26.61 14.33 -8.77
CA ASN A 201 -27.23 13.51 -7.71
C ASN A 201 -27.84 14.36 -6.57
N ALA A 202 -27.32 15.56 -6.34
CA ALA A 202 -27.76 16.48 -5.29
C ALA A 202 -28.95 17.36 -5.71
N ALA A 203 -29.10 17.65 -7.00
CA ALA A 203 -30.16 18.51 -7.55
C ALA A 203 -31.58 17.91 -7.41
N ASP A 204 -31.69 16.58 -7.44
CA ASP A 204 -32.97 15.86 -7.28
C ASP A 204 -33.40 15.69 -5.80
N ARG A 205 -32.60 16.18 -4.83
CA ARG A 205 -32.87 16.02 -3.40
C ARG A 205 -33.55 17.27 -2.84
N GLU A 206 -34.83 17.12 -2.49
CA GLU A 206 -35.52 18.14 -1.67
C GLU A 206 -34.80 18.34 -0.32
N PRO A 207 -34.65 19.58 0.16
CA PRO A 207 -34.13 19.84 1.50
C PRO A 207 -34.93 19.07 2.56
N GLY A 208 -34.26 18.19 3.32
CA GLY A 208 -34.90 17.35 4.34
C GLY A 208 -35.30 15.93 3.92
N ALA A 209 -35.00 15.51 2.67
CA ALA A 209 -35.23 14.12 2.26
C ALA A 209 -34.51 13.11 3.17
N PRO A 210 -35.07 11.89 3.40
CA PRO A 210 -34.44 10.85 4.22
C PRO A 210 -33.04 10.44 3.74
N ARG A 211 -32.15 10.07 4.68
CA ARG A 211 -30.81 9.55 4.38
C ARG A 211 -30.87 8.24 3.57
N GLY A 212 -29.89 8.01 2.68
CA GLY A 212 -29.68 6.72 2.01
C GLY A 212 -30.51 6.48 0.74
N ARG A 213 -31.17 7.51 0.19
CA ARG A 213 -32.05 7.37 -1.00
C ARG A 213 -31.27 6.85 -2.22
N SER A 214 -30.03 7.31 -2.41
CA SER A 214 -29.17 6.87 -3.51
C SER A 214 -28.69 5.42 -3.35
N VAL A 215 -28.52 4.95 -2.11
CA VAL A 215 -28.18 3.54 -1.81
C VAL A 215 -29.37 2.64 -2.10
N TRP A 216 -30.57 3.09 -1.74
CA TRP A 216 -31.81 2.38 -2.05
C TRP A 216 -32.04 2.27 -3.56
N PHE A 217 -31.79 3.34 -4.32
CA PHE A 217 -31.87 3.32 -5.78
C PHE A 217 -30.90 2.29 -6.39
N ALA A 218 -29.63 2.29 -5.98
CA ALA A 218 -28.64 1.33 -6.48
C ALA A 218 -29.06 -0.12 -6.19
N ARG A 219 -29.57 -0.40 -4.99
CA ARG A 219 -30.09 -1.72 -4.63
C ARG A 219 -31.29 -2.11 -5.49
N ARG A 220 -32.25 -1.20 -5.68
CA ARG A 220 -33.45 -1.45 -6.49
C ARG A 220 -33.10 -1.71 -7.95
N LEU A 221 -32.12 -1.00 -8.50
CA LEU A 221 -31.60 -1.23 -9.85
C LEU A 221 -31.09 -2.67 -10.00
N VAL A 222 -30.25 -3.11 -9.07
CA VAL A 222 -29.70 -4.47 -9.10
C VAL A 222 -30.79 -5.54 -8.98
N GLU A 223 -31.74 -5.36 -8.05
CA GLU A 223 -32.86 -6.30 -7.84
C GLU A 223 -33.72 -6.47 -9.10
N LEU A 224 -33.87 -5.43 -9.92
CA LEU A 224 -34.69 -5.45 -11.13
C LEU A 224 -33.91 -5.84 -12.39
N ALA A 225 -32.73 -5.27 -12.59
CA ALA A 225 -31.94 -5.47 -13.80
C ALA A 225 -31.13 -6.77 -13.77
N GLY A 226 -30.61 -7.17 -12.61
CA GLY A 226 -29.74 -8.34 -12.46
C GLY A 226 -30.38 -9.63 -12.97
N PRO A 227 -31.57 -10.03 -12.48
CA PRO A 227 -32.22 -11.25 -12.93
C PRO A 227 -32.56 -11.25 -14.43
N VAL A 228 -32.86 -10.09 -15.01
CA VAL A 228 -33.20 -9.94 -16.43
C VAL A 228 -31.96 -10.10 -17.29
N ARG A 229 -30.85 -9.46 -16.90
CA ARG A 229 -29.56 -9.60 -17.55
C ARG A 229 -29.02 -11.03 -17.47
N GLU A 230 -29.12 -11.68 -16.31
CA GLU A 230 -28.64 -13.06 -16.10
C GLU A 230 -29.37 -14.09 -16.96
N ARG A 231 -30.60 -13.81 -17.38
CA ARG A 231 -31.34 -14.62 -18.37
C ARG A 231 -30.89 -14.40 -19.81
N GLY A 232 -29.94 -13.50 -20.05
CA GLY A 232 -29.44 -13.16 -21.38
C GLY A 232 -30.37 -12.24 -22.18
N THR A 233 -31.32 -11.55 -21.53
CA THR A 233 -32.19 -10.61 -22.21
C THR A 233 -31.39 -9.44 -22.77
N GLU A 234 -31.53 -9.18 -24.07
CA GLU A 234 -30.86 -8.05 -24.70
C GLU A 234 -31.41 -6.71 -24.17
N PRO A 235 -30.56 -5.68 -23.98
CA PRO A 235 -31.02 -4.38 -23.52
C PRO A 235 -32.09 -3.75 -24.42
N ALA A 236 -32.10 -4.07 -25.73
CA ALA A 236 -33.08 -3.61 -26.71
C ALA A 236 -34.45 -4.33 -26.62
N ALA A 237 -34.54 -5.44 -25.90
CA ALA A 237 -35.74 -6.28 -25.88
C ALA A 237 -36.93 -5.61 -25.15
N PRO A 238 -38.19 -5.89 -25.53
CA PRO A 238 -39.38 -5.30 -24.90
C PRO A 238 -39.44 -5.46 -23.37
N GLU A 239 -38.91 -6.56 -22.84
CA GLU A 239 -38.83 -6.88 -21.41
C GLU A 239 -37.98 -5.86 -20.64
N ALA A 240 -37.01 -5.20 -21.29
CA ALA A 240 -36.25 -4.14 -20.65
C ALA A 240 -37.07 -2.88 -20.40
N GLU A 241 -38.17 -2.67 -21.15
CA GLU A 241 -39.07 -1.52 -20.92
C GLU A 241 -39.80 -1.61 -19.58
N GLU A 242 -40.13 -2.82 -19.14
CA GLU A 242 -40.77 -3.05 -17.84
C GLU A 242 -39.80 -2.70 -16.69
N VAL A 243 -38.54 -3.12 -16.79
CA VAL A 243 -37.47 -2.76 -15.85
C VAL A 243 -37.28 -1.23 -15.80
N LEU A 244 -37.20 -0.58 -16.95
CA LEU A 244 -37.02 0.88 -17.02
C LEU A 244 -38.24 1.63 -16.46
N ARG A 245 -39.47 1.15 -16.71
CA ARG A 245 -40.70 1.75 -16.15
C ARG A 245 -40.75 1.56 -14.64
N GLU A 246 -40.36 0.40 -14.11
CA GLU A 246 -40.29 0.20 -12.66
C GLU A 246 -39.23 1.06 -11.97
N LEU A 247 -38.09 1.29 -12.62
CA LEU A 247 -36.99 2.08 -12.05
C LEU A 247 -37.23 3.58 -12.11
N PHE A 248 -37.84 4.07 -13.19
CA PHE A 248 -37.89 5.50 -13.50
C PHE A 248 -39.30 6.04 -13.69
N GLY A 249 -40.33 5.19 -13.67
CA GLY A 249 -41.71 5.59 -13.96
C GLY A 249 -41.84 6.22 -15.35
N ASP A 250 -42.60 7.30 -15.42
CA ASP A 250 -42.85 8.09 -16.63
C ASP A 250 -41.82 9.24 -16.82
N ALA A 251 -40.68 9.18 -16.13
CA ALA A 251 -39.62 10.17 -16.30
C ALA A 251 -39.10 10.17 -17.75
N ASP A 252 -38.73 11.36 -18.25
CA ASP A 252 -38.14 11.51 -19.57
C ASP A 252 -36.86 10.66 -19.69
N ARG A 253 -36.89 9.71 -20.63
CA ARG A 253 -35.81 8.74 -20.85
C ARG A 253 -34.53 9.43 -21.30
N ALA A 254 -34.61 10.51 -22.08
CA ALA A 254 -33.44 11.25 -22.53
C ALA A 254 -32.74 11.94 -21.34
N ALA A 255 -33.51 12.60 -20.48
CA ALA A 255 -32.99 13.21 -19.26
C ALA A 255 -32.45 12.17 -18.26
N VAL A 256 -33.12 11.02 -18.11
CA VAL A 256 -32.65 9.92 -17.25
C VAL A 256 -31.38 9.28 -17.82
N LEU A 257 -31.30 9.11 -19.14
CA LEU A 257 -30.10 8.62 -19.81
C LEU A 257 -28.95 9.59 -19.54
N GLU A 258 -29.11 10.87 -19.86
CA GLU A 258 -28.10 11.91 -19.60
C GLU A 258 -27.62 11.87 -18.14
N ARG A 259 -28.56 11.80 -17.18
CA ARG A 259 -28.29 11.63 -15.75
C ARG A 259 -27.45 10.41 -15.42
N MET A 260 -27.83 9.24 -15.94
CA MET A 260 -27.09 8.01 -15.69
C MET A 260 -25.71 8.07 -16.35
N THR A 261 -25.60 8.47 -17.62
CA THR A 261 -24.28 8.59 -18.27
C THR A 261 -23.35 9.60 -17.60
N ALA A 262 -23.85 10.70 -17.03
CA ALA A 262 -23.04 11.66 -16.29
C ALA A 262 -22.40 11.06 -15.01
N GLY A 263 -23.11 10.15 -14.32
CA GLY A 263 -22.60 9.44 -13.14
C GLY A 263 -21.86 8.12 -13.43
N PHE A 264 -21.90 7.66 -14.68
CA PHE A 264 -21.37 6.37 -15.15
C PHE A 264 -20.41 6.53 -16.34
N ASP A 265 -19.75 7.68 -16.44
CA ASP A 265 -18.68 7.90 -17.41
C ASP A 265 -17.56 6.84 -17.27
N GLU A 266 -16.97 6.42 -18.40
CA GLU A 266 -15.88 5.42 -18.41
C GLU A 266 -14.74 5.79 -17.46
N ARG A 267 -14.42 7.08 -17.31
CA ARG A 267 -13.40 7.54 -16.37
C ARG A 267 -13.81 7.33 -14.91
N VAL A 268 -15.10 7.48 -14.58
CA VAL A 268 -15.63 7.23 -13.22
C VAL A 268 -15.68 5.73 -12.93
N GLY A 269 -15.99 4.90 -13.93
CA GLY A 269 -15.85 3.45 -13.85
C GLY A 269 -14.41 3.04 -13.56
N ARG A 270 -13.47 3.58 -14.33
CA ARG A 270 -12.03 3.36 -14.15
C ARG A 270 -11.54 3.80 -12.77
N TYR A 271 -11.96 4.95 -12.27
CA TYR A 271 -11.68 5.42 -10.90
C TYR A 271 -12.07 4.36 -9.83
N ARG A 272 -13.26 3.77 -9.95
CA ARG A 272 -13.74 2.74 -9.01
C ARG A 272 -12.93 1.45 -9.09
N GLU A 273 -12.56 1.02 -10.29
CA GLU A 273 -11.68 -0.14 -10.50
C GLU A 273 -10.31 0.08 -9.87
N LEU A 274 -9.69 1.23 -10.11
CA LEU A 274 -8.38 1.57 -9.56
C LEU A 274 -8.42 1.59 -8.03
N LEU A 275 -9.47 2.17 -7.43
CA LEU A 275 -9.68 2.11 -5.99
C LEU A 275 -9.81 0.69 -5.47
N ALA A 276 -10.56 -0.18 -6.15
CA ALA A 276 -10.72 -1.58 -5.75
C ALA A 276 -9.38 -2.32 -5.79
N VAL A 277 -8.57 -2.13 -6.83
CA VAL A 277 -7.23 -2.72 -6.95
C VAL A 277 -6.30 -2.23 -5.84
N VAL A 278 -6.24 -0.91 -5.62
CA VAL A 278 -5.38 -0.34 -4.58
C VAL A 278 -5.78 -0.87 -3.20
N ASN A 279 -7.08 -0.85 -2.88
CA ASN A 279 -7.61 -1.25 -1.58
C ASN A 279 -7.78 -2.77 -1.40
N ARG A 280 -7.39 -3.58 -2.39
CA ARG A 280 -7.56 -5.05 -2.37
C ARG A 280 -9.00 -5.49 -2.16
N GLN A 281 -9.93 -4.74 -2.72
CA GLN A 281 -11.36 -5.02 -2.68
C GLN A 281 -11.81 -5.65 -4.00
N PRO A 282 -12.87 -6.49 -4.00
CA PRO A 282 -13.51 -6.88 -5.24
C PRO A 282 -13.97 -5.62 -6.00
N GLY A 283 -13.98 -5.70 -7.33
CA GLY A 283 -14.46 -4.61 -8.18
C GLY A 283 -15.87 -4.15 -7.79
N PRO A 284 -16.29 -2.94 -8.22
CA PRO A 284 -17.58 -2.39 -7.82
C PRO A 284 -18.70 -3.40 -8.13
N PRO A 285 -19.48 -3.81 -7.10
CA PRO A 285 -20.48 -4.85 -7.29
C PRO A 285 -21.53 -4.36 -8.30
N HIS A 286 -22.02 -5.28 -9.13
CA HIS A 286 -23.11 -5.06 -10.08
C HIS A 286 -22.84 -4.09 -11.24
N ALA A 287 -21.57 -3.80 -11.57
CA ALA A 287 -21.22 -2.93 -12.70
C ALA A 287 -21.91 -3.31 -14.02
N GLU A 288 -22.07 -4.61 -14.27
CA GLU A 288 -22.75 -5.16 -15.44
C GLU A 288 -24.26 -4.87 -15.45
N ASP A 289 -24.91 -4.87 -14.28
CA ASP A 289 -26.33 -4.57 -14.14
C ASP A 289 -26.60 -3.09 -14.46
N PHE A 290 -25.72 -2.20 -13.99
CA PHE A 290 -25.79 -0.78 -14.32
C PHE A 290 -25.54 -0.51 -15.82
N ALA A 291 -24.52 -1.15 -16.40
CA ALA A 291 -24.20 -1.01 -17.83
C ALA A 291 -25.38 -1.48 -18.71
N TRP A 292 -26.05 -2.55 -18.31
CA TRP A 292 -27.23 -3.07 -19.00
C TRP A 292 -28.39 -2.07 -18.99
N VAL A 293 -28.67 -1.42 -17.87
CA VAL A 293 -29.72 -0.38 -17.78
C VAL A 293 -29.41 0.83 -18.65
N VAL A 294 -28.15 1.27 -18.70
CA VAL A 294 -27.74 2.38 -19.59
C VAL A 294 -27.92 1.99 -21.06
N ALA A 295 -27.54 0.78 -21.44
CA ALA A 295 -27.74 0.28 -22.81
C ALA A 295 -29.23 0.19 -23.16
N ALA A 296 -30.07 -0.23 -22.21
CA ALA A 296 -31.52 -0.28 -22.39
C ALA A 296 -32.10 1.13 -22.61
N LEU A 297 -31.67 2.13 -21.83
CA LEU A 297 -32.08 3.53 -22.00
C LEU A 297 -31.66 4.10 -23.37
N ARG A 298 -30.41 3.86 -23.80
CA ARG A 298 -29.92 4.31 -25.13
C ARG A 298 -30.79 3.79 -26.26
N ALA A 299 -31.11 2.49 -26.24
CA ALA A 299 -31.96 1.87 -27.25
C ALA A 299 -33.39 2.47 -27.34
N ARG A 300 -33.85 3.24 -26.35
CA ARG A 300 -35.17 3.93 -26.34
C ARG A 300 -35.09 5.40 -26.70
N VAL A 301 -33.90 5.99 -26.59
CA VAL A 301 -33.66 7.39 -26.96
C VAL A 301 -33.22 7.47 -28.43
N ASP A 302 -32.47 6.48 -28.90
CA ASP A 302 -31.92 6.42 -30.26
C ASP A 302 -32.85 5.75 -31.29
N GLY A 303 -33.89 5.04 -30.83
CA GLY A 303 -34.86 4.30 -31.67
C GLY A 303 -36.22 4.96 -31.73
#